data_AF-A0A8A3S614-F1
#
_entry.id   AF-A0A8A3S614-F1
#
_cell.length_a   1.000
_cell.length_b   1.000
_cell.length_c   1.000
_cell.angle_alpha   90.00
_cell.angle_beta   90.00
_cell.angle_gamma   90.00
#
_symmetry.space_group_name_H-M   'P 1'
#
loop_
_entity.id
_entity.type
_entity.pdbx_description
1 polymer ?
#
loop_
_entity_poly.entity_id
_entity_poly.type
_entity_poly.pdbx_seq_one_letter_code
_entity_poly.pdbx_strand_id
1 'polypeptide(L)' 'MEEITGVKKLANGVLVEYRQKGGRRTAGFTYQELIDMRVNAFDLVENPDDYLIEPMSRQIEARPDKCERHIVR' A
#
# COMPACT_ATOMS: atom_id res chain seq x y z
N MET A 1 -3.71 -9.41 6.07
CA MET A 1 -2.79 -8.32 5.67
C MET A 1 -1.39 -8.87 5.44
N GLU A 2 -0.83 -8.53 4.29
CA GLU A 2 0.49 -8.94 3.80
C GLU A 2 1.39 -7.70 3.66
N GLU A 3 2.70 -7.91 3.77
CA GLU A 3 3.68 -6.83 3.64
C GLU A 3 3.83 -6.40 2.18
N ILE A 4 3.65 -5.11 1.92
CA ILE A 4 4.05 -4.51 0.66
C ILE A 4 5.58 -4.36 0.66
N THR A 5 6.22 -4.81 -0.41
CA THR A 5 7.69 -4.83 -0.56
C THR A 5 8.20 -3.89 -1.65
N GLY A 6 7.29 -3.29 -2.42
CA GLY A 6 7.64 -2.33 -3.47
C GLY A 6 6.41 -1.88 -4.24
N VAL A 7 6.49 -0.70 -4.85
CA VAL A 7 5.42 -0.16 -5.68
C VAL A 7 6.01 0.48 -6.93
N LYS A 8 5.44 0.14 -8.09
CA LYS A 8 5.84 0.70 -9.38
C LYS A 8 4.73 1.59 -9.92
N LYS A 9 5.07 2.82 -10.29
CA LYS A 9 4.15 3.74 -10.97
C LYS A 9 3.81 3.23 -12.38
N LEU A 10 2.52 3.27 -12.72
CA LEU A 10 1.97 3.02 -14.05
C LEU A 10 1.26 4.28 -14.56
N ALA A 11 0.90 4.32 -15.86
CA ALA A 11 0.24 5.48 -16.45
C ALA A 11 -1.12 5.80 -15.77
N ASN A 12 -1.86 4.78 -15.34
CA ASN A 12 -3.21 4.87 -14.80
C ASN A 12 -3.31 4.40 -13.34
N GLY A 13 -2.19 4.22 -12.64
CA GLY A 13 -2.19 3.71 -11.28
C GLY A 13 -0.82 3.23 -10.81
N VAL A 14 -0.82 2.14 -10.05
CA VAL A 14 0.37 1.52 -9.47
C VAL A 14 0.30 0.00 -9.56
N LEU A 15 1.46 -0.64 -9.59
CA LEU A 15 1.63 -2.08 -9.37
C LEU A 15 2.28 -2.27 -8.00
N VAL A 16 1.54 -2.87 -7.07
CA VAL A 16 2.00 -3.17 -5.71
C VAL A 16 2.59 -4.58 -5.68
N GLU A 17 3.81 -4.71 -5.19
CA GLU A 17 4.47 -5.99 -4.90
C GLU A 17 4.30 -6.33 -3.42
N TYR A 18 3.91 -7.56 -3.10
CA TYR A 18 3.73 -8.02 -1.72
C TYR A 18 4.18 -9.47 -1.52
N ARG A 19 4.49 -9.83 -0.27
CA ARG A 19 4.92 -11.18 0.11
C ARG A 19 3.71 -11.99 0.59
N GLN A 20 3.46 -13.15 -0.01
CA GLN A 20 2.39 -14.06 0.43
C GLN A 20 2.83 -15.52 0.28
N LYS A 21 2.63 -16.33 1.34
CA LYS A 21 2.94 -17.78 1.38
C LYS A 21 4.35 -18.12 0.85
N GLY A 22 5.35 -17.30 1.19
CA GLY A 22 6.75 -17.50 0.80
C GLY A 22 7.10 -17.06 -0.62
N GLY A 23 6.15 -16.50 -1.38
CA GLY A 23 6.39 -15.98 -2.73
C GLY A 23 6.13 -14.47 -2.85
N ARG A 24 6.62 -13.86 -3.93
CA ARG A 24 6.23 -12.52 -4.35
C ARG A 24 4.96 -12.60 -5.22
N ARG A 25 4.07 -11.64 -5.01
CA ARG A 25 2.83 -11.44 -5.75
C ARG A 25 2.71 -9.97 -6.11
N THR A 26 1.87 -9.70 -7.10
CA THR A 26 1.58 -8.34 -7.55
C THR A 26 0.07 -8.10 -7.61
N ALA A 27 -0.32 -6.87 -7.31
CA ALA A 27 -1.68 -6.38 -7.47
C ALA A 27 -1.66 -4.99 -8.08
N GLY A 28 -2.42 -4.80 -9.17
CA GLY A 28 -2.60 -3.50 -9.79
C GLY A 28 -3.71 -2.72 -9.09
N PHE A 29 -3.49 -1.42 -8.87
CA PHE A 29 -4.47 -0.48 -8.35
C PHE A 29 -4.50 0.76 -9.24
N THR A 30 -5.69 1.21 -9.59
CA THR A 30 -5.91 2.49 -10.26
C THR A 30 -5.75 3.66 -9.29
N TYR A 31 -5.48 4.86 -9.80
CA TYR A 31 -5.47 6.04 -8.94
C TYR A 31 -6.83 6.32 -8.28
N GLN A 32 -7.94 5.97 -8.93
CA GLN A 32 -9.27 6.12 -8.34
C GLN A 32 -9.45 5.18 -7.14
N GLU A 33 -9.05 3.91 -7.25
CA GLU A 33 -9.09 2.96 -6.11
C GLU A 33 -8.26 3.50 -4.92
N LEU A 34 -7.08 4.06 -5.18
CA LEU A 34 -6.26 4.65 -4.10
C LEU A 34 -6.95 5.86 -3.45
N ILE A 35 -7.59 6.74 -4.24
CA ILE A 35 -8.35 7.89 -3.75
C ILE A 35 -9.53 7.43 -2.89
N ASP A 36 -10.27 6.41 -3.36
CA ASP A 36 -11.43 5.87 -2.64
C ASP A 36 -11.02 5.26 -1.30
N MET A 37 -9.83 4.64 -1.24
CA MET A 37 -9.21 4.14 0.00
C MET A 37 -8.55 5.21 0.85
N ARG A 38 -8.48 6.47 0.38
CA ARG A 38 -7.74 7.58 1.01
C ARG A 38 -6.24 7.30 1.19
N VAL A 39 -5.66 6.54 0.26
CA VAL A 39 -4.23 6.23 0.23
C VAL A 39 -3.52 7.24 -0.67
N ASN A 40 -2.45 7.85 -0.16
CA ASN A 40 -1.63 8.76 -0.95
C ASN A 40 -0.73 7.96 -1.88
N ALA A 41 -0.93 8.09 -3.20
CA ALA A 41 -0.17 7.34 -4.19
C ALA A 41 1.33 7.70 -4.24
N PHE A 42 1.70 8.95 -3.94
CA PHE A 42 3.10 9.36 -3.88
C PHE A 42 3.77 8.73 -2.67
N ASP A 43 3.15 8.83 -1.50
CA ASP A 43 3.68 8.25 -0.27
C ASP A 43 3.77 6.72 -0.33
N LEU A 44 2.77 6.05 -0.91
CA LEU A 44 2.79 4.60 -1.14
C LEU A 44 3.95 4.16 -2.06
N VAL A 45 4.36 5.02 -3.01
CA VAL A 45 5.48 4.73 -3.91
C VAL A 45 6.82 4.92 -3.22
N GLU A 46 6.98 6.00 -2.46
CA GLU A 46 8.24 6.34 -1.77
C GLU A 46 8.46 5.47 -0.51
N ASN A 47 7.39 5.15 0.21
CA ASN A 47 7.40 4.43 1.48
C ASN A 47 6.51 3.17 1.43
N PRO A 48 6.77 2.21 0.52
CA PRO A 48 5.91 1.05 0.31
C PRO A 48 5.77 0.17 1.56
N ASP A 49 6.79 0.12 2.41
CA ASP A 49 6.81 -0.66 3.64
C ASP A 49 6.04 0.01 4.80
N ASP A 50 5.56 1.24 4.63
CA ASP A 50 4.65 1.91 5.57
C ASP A 50 3.18 1.49 5.37
N TYR A 51 2.93 0.59 4.42
CA TYR A 51 1.61 0.10 4.09
C TYR A 51 1.53 -1.42 4.14
N LEU A 52 0.30 -1.91 4.32
CA LEU A 52 -0.09 -3.32 4.23
C LEU A 52 -1.19 -3.47 3.18
N ILE A 53 -1.25 -4.65 2.56
CA ILE A 53 -2.32 -5.01 1.63
C ILE A 53 -3.16 -6.15 2.20
N GLU A 54 -4.48 -6.08 2.06
CA GLU A 54 -5.37 -7.23 2.18
C GLU A 54 -5.76 -7.71 0.77
N PRO A 55 -5.08 -8.75 0.21
CA PRO A 55 -5.24 -9.11 -1.18
C PRO A 55 -6.65 -9.58 -1.54
N MET A 56 -7.38 -10.16 -0.57
CA MET A 56 -8.73 -10.68 -0.83
C MET A 56 -9.76 -9.57 -0.99
N SER A 57 -9.70 -8.52 -0.16
CA SER A 57 -10.60 -7.37 -0.25
C SER A 57 -10.06 -6.26 -1.15
N ARG A 58 -8.84 -6.40 -1.67
CA ARG A 58 -8.11 -5.36 -2.42
C ARG A 58 -8.05 -4.05 -1.65
N GLN A 59 -7.72 -4.11 -0.36
CA GLN A 59 -7.54 -2.93 0.48
C GLN A 59 -6.06 -2.69 0.79
N ILE A 60 -5.69 -1.42 0.86
CA ILE A 60 -4.38 -0.96 1.33
C ILE A 60 -4.59 -0.10 2.56
N GLU A 61 -3.82 -0.35 3.61
CA GLU A 61 -3.90 0.40 4.87
C GLU A 61 -2.49 0.77 5.35
N ALA A 62 -2.39 1.91 6.04
CA ALA A 62 -1.14 2.32 6.68
C ALA A 62 -0.79 1.35 7.83
N ARG A 63 0.49 1.04 7.99
CA ARG A 63 1.02 0.21 9.09
C ARG A 63 0.77 0.91 10.43
N PRO A 64 -0.05 0.34 11.33
CA PRO A 64 -0.37 0.97 12.60
C PRO A 64 0.85 1.19 13.51
N ASP A 65 1.87 0.33 13.38
CA ASP A 65 3.11 0.36 14.14
C ASP A 65 4.08 1.48 13.70
N LYS A 66 3.91 2.00 12.48
CA LYS A 66 4.70 3.11 11.94
C LYS A 66 3.99 4.46 11.94
N CYS A 67 2.69 4.47 12.25
CA CYS A 67 1.95 5.70 12.49
C CYS A 67 2.42 6.32 13.82
N GLU A 68 3.32 7.30 13.77
CA GLU A 68 3.63 8.13 14.93
C GLU A 68 2.35 8.87 15.36
N ARG A 69 1.80 8.52 16.53
CA ARG A 69 0.80 9.36 17.18
C ARG A 69 1.46 10.68 17.53
N HIS A 70 1.23 11.70 16.72
CA HIS A 70 1.44 13.07 17.16
C HIS A 70 0.49 13.33 18.33
N ILE A 71 0.99 13.13 19.55
CA ILE A 71 0.33 13.59 20.77
C ILE A 71 0.49 15.10 20.77
N VAL A 72 -0.49 15.80 20.21
CA VAL A 72 -0.60 17.25 20.36
C VAL A 72 -0.82 17.52 21.84
N ARG A 73 0.19 18.08 22.51
CA ARG A 73 0.06 18.60 23.88
C ARG A 73 -0.61 19.96 23.88
#